data_AF-A0AAU9LAG5-F1
#
_entry.id   AF-A0AAU9LAG5-F1
#
_cell.length_a   1.000
_cell.length_b   1.000
_cell.length_c   1.000
_cell.angle_alpha   90.00
_cell.angle_beta   90.00
_cell.angle_gamma   90.00
#
_symmetry.space_group_name_H-M   'P 1'
#
loop_
_entity.id
_entity.type
_entity.pdbx_description
1 polymer ?
#
loop_
_entity_poly.entity_id
_entity_poly.type
_entity_poly.pdbx_seq_one_letter_code
_entity_poly.pdbx_strand_id
1 'polypeptide(L)'
;MAAEEENFLNLTPTFGLNAMAATATIVGGCVIFSNKLLQLTSPTFMALLLSLSGGIILFQVLVVLFAHSFKKFYDAFTDDDSGSNSSKDDVSQDSAWLAATACFVGGILMSYLVDIIVQKLTPGQNMNDTAQGDAAPYGVLSAVAVGIHNVPAGIATFVASSKHAWIGLSLAIGIALHNFVEGIAIATPIYFATGSTCRGLQWCFLPAVAQHIGGLIAFA
;
A
#
# COMPACT_ATOMS: atom_id res chain seq x y z
N MET A 1 -1.31 -32.61 25.75
CA MET A 1 -0.14 -31.79 25.38
C MET A 1 -0.49 -31.14 24.06
N ALA A 2 -0.68 -29.82 24.10
CA ALA A 2 -1.02 -28.92 22.99
C ALA A 2 -2.26 -29.33 22.16
N ALA A 3 -3.38 -28.68 22.51
CA ALA A 3 -4.62 -28.65 21.77
C ALA A 3 -4.42 -28.25 20.30
N GLU A 4 -5.30 -28.79 19.46
CA GLU A 4 -5.59 -28.36 18.10
C GLU A 4 -5.48 -26.84 17.97
N GLU A 5 -4.46 -26.38 17.26
CA GLU A 5 -4.33 -25.00 16.81
C GLU A 5 -5.31 -24.81 15.65
N GLU A 6 -6.59 -24.68 16.00
CA GLU A 6 -7.64 -24.42 15.04
C GLU A 6 -7.30 -23.14 14.25
N ASN A 7 -7.41 -23.27 12.92
CA ASN A 7 -7.37 -22.20 11.91
C ASN A 7 -8.54 -21.20 12.09
N PHE A 8 -8.72 -20.66 13.29
CA PHE A 8 -9.58 -19.49 13.46
C PHE A 8 -8.86 -18.31 12.85
N LEU A 9 -9.48 -17.75 11.82
CA LEU A 9 -9.23 -16.41 11.31
C LEU A 9 -9.24 -15.47 12.52
N ASN A 10 -8.05 -15.12 13.03
CA ASN A 10 -7.93 -14.21 14.15
C ASN A 10 -8.20 -12.78 13.64
N LEU A 11 -9.48 -12.48 13.47
CA LEU A 11 -9.96 -11.22 12.89
C LEU A 11 -9.43 -10.00 13.65
N THR A 12 -9.33 -10.09 14.98
CA THR A 12 -8.84 -9.01 15.84
C THR A 12 -7.42 -8.56 15.47
N PRO A 13 -6.39 -9.44 15.47
CA PRO A 13 -5.06 -9.03 15.03
C PRO A 13 -4.99 -8.71 13.53
N THR A 14 -5.78 -9.36 12.66
CA THR A 14 -5.80 -9.04 11.23
C THR A 14 -6.27 -7.60 10.97
N PHE A 15 -7.42 -7.22 11.52
CA PHE A 15 -7.93 -5.84 11.43
C PHE A 15 -7.05 -4.86 12.22
N GLY A 16 -6.49 -5.30 13.35
CA GLY A 16 -5.57 -4.49 14.16
C GLY A 16 -4.29 -4.10 13.41
N LEU A 17 -3.69 -5.04 12.68
CA LEU A 17 -2.52 -4.78 11.84
C LEU A 17 -2.85 -3.86 10.67
N ASN A 18 -4.00 -4.05 10.01
CA ASN A 18 -4.45 -3.14 8.96
C ASN A 18 -4.71 -1.73 9.49
N ALA A 19 -5.31 -1.61 10.68
CA ALA A 19 -5.56 -0.32 11.33
C ALA A 19 -4.27 0.39 11.76
N MET A 20 -3.30 -0.35 12.25
CA MET A 20 -1.97 0.18 12.58
C MET A 20 -1.30 0.76 11.32
N ALA A 21 -1.35 0.05 10.21
CA ALA A 21 -0.81 0.53 8.95
C ALA A 21 -1.57 1.76 8.42
N ALA A 22 -2.91 1.74 8.45
CA ALA A 22 -3.74 2.86 7.99
C ALA A 22 -3.54 4.14 8.82
N THR A 23 -3.42 4.03 10.14
CA THR A 23 -3.21 5.20 11.01
C THR A 23 -1.83 5.84 10.82
N ALA A 24 -0.85 5.11 10.28
CA ALA A 24 0.47 5.65 9.99
C ALA A 24 0.43 6.83 8.99
N THR A 25 -0.53 6.87 8.05
CA THR A 25 -0.73 8.03 7.16
C THR A 25 -1.11 9.28 7.95
N ILE A 26 -1.98 9.16 8.95
CA ILE A 26 -2.39 10.27 9.81
C ILE A 26 -1.20 10.71 10.68
N VAL A 27 -0.45 9.76 11.24
CA VAL A 27 0.76 10.03 12.04
C VAL A 27 1.82 10.76 11.22
N GLY A 28 2.02 10.37 9.96
CA GLY A 28 2.89 11.09 9.02
C GLY A 28 2.41 12.53 8.78
N GLY A 29 1.10 12.71 8.58
CA GLY A 29 0.48 14.02 8.40
C GLY A 29 0.64 14.95 9.61
N CYS A 30 0.82 14.41 10.82
CA CYS A 30 1.07 15.20 12.03
C CYS A 30 2.40 15.98 12.01
N VAL A 31 3.27 15.74 11.03
CA VAL A 31 4.51 16.51 10.82
C VAL A 31 4.30 18.02 10.80
N ILE A 32 3.14 18.47 10.31
CA ILE A 32 2.82 19.90 10.15
C ILE A 32 2.53 20.63 11.46
N PHE A 33 2.34 19.92 12.59
CA PHE A 33 2.04 20.54 13.89
C PHE A 33 3.28 21.08 14.61
N SER A 34 4.48 20.75 14.16
CA SER A 34 5.72 21.16 14.82
C SER A 34 6.72 21.71 13.82
N ASN A 35 7.22 22.91 14.09
CA ASN A 35 8.27 23.55 13.28
C ASN A 35 9.55 22.71 13.20
N LYS A 36 9.85 21.91 14.24
CA LYS A 36 10.99 21.00 14.23
C LYS A 36 10.75 19.79 13.32
N LEU A 37 9.52 19.29 13.30
CA LEU A 37 9.13 18.12 12.51
C LEU A 37 8.93 18.51 11.03
N LEU A 38 8.50 19.74 10.74
CA LEU A 38 8.47 20.32 9.38
C LEU A 38 9.85 20.35 8.70
N GLN A 39 10.95 20.26 9.44
CA GLN A 39 12.30 20.10 8.86
C GLN A 39 12.45 18.76 8.10
N LEU A 40 11.65 17.75 8.46
CA LEU A 40 11.54 16.49 7.72
C LEU A 40 10.94 16.70 6.32
N THR A 41 10.31 17.84 6.03
CA THR A 41 9.82 18.14 4.68
C THR A 41 10.82 18.93 3.83
N SER A 42 12.08 19.04 4.26
CA SER A 42 13.12 19.57 3.37
C SER A 42 13.27 18.70 2.10
N PRO A 43 13.54 19.27 0.92
CA PRO A 43 13.60 18.51 -0.34
C PRO A 43 14.55 17.31 -0.28
N THR A 44 15.70 17.46 0.36
CA THR A 44 16.68 16.39 0.53
C THR A 44 16.15 15.26 1.42
N PHE A 45 15.49 15.61 2.52
CA PHE A 45 14.95 14.59 3.43
C PHE A 45 13.74 13.88 2.83
N MET A 46 12.89 14.60 2.11
CA MET A 46 11.78 14.00 1.36
C MET A 46 12.27 13.05 0.27
N ALA A 47 13.30 13.42 -0.49
CA ALA A 47 13.91 12.52 -1.48
C ALA A 47 14.45 11.23 -0.83
N LEU A 48 15.07 11.35 0.34
CA LEU A 48 15.55 10.20 1.11
C LEU A 48 14.40 9.32 1.61
N LEU A 49 13.37 9.91 2.22
CA LEU A 49 12.20 9.19 2.71
C LEU A 49 11.42 8.49 1.59
N LEU A 50 11.20 9.17 0.47
CA LEU A 50 10.51 8.60 -0.70
C LEU A 50 11.33 7.46 -1.31
N SER A 51 12.66 7.59 -1.38
CA SER A 51 13.54 6.51 -1.87
C SER A 51 13.51 5.29 -0.95
N LEU A 52 13.57 5.51 0.37
CA LEU A 52 13.48 4.43 1.37
C LEU A 52 12.12 3.75 1.30
N SER A 53 11.05 4.53 1.18
CA SER A 53 9.68 4.07 1.00
C SER A 53 9.52 3.22 -0.26
N GLY A 54 10.07 3.67 -1.39
CA GLY A 54 10.08 2.91 -2.65
C GLY A 54 10.82 1.57 -2.52
N GLY A 55 11.94 1.54 -1.80
CA GLY A 55 12.66 0.29 -1.50
C GLY A 55 11.83 -0.71 -0.68
N ILE A 56 11.12 -0.24 0.35
CA ILE A 56 10.24 -1.07 1.17
C ILE A 56 9.12 -1.67 0.32
N ILE A 57 8.46 -0.87 -0.52
CA ILE A 57 7.38 -1.36 -1.40
C ILE A 57 7.89 -2.35 -2.44
N LEU A 58 9.05 -2.10 -3.06
CA LEU A 58 9.64 -3.06 -4.00
C LEU A 58 9.95 -4.40 -3.34
N PHE A 59 10.54 -4.38 -2.14
CA PHE A 59 10.77 -5.61 -1.36
C PHE A 59 9.45 -6.32 -1.05
N GLN A 60 8.45 -5.58 -0.59
CA GLN A 60 7.16 -6.14 -0.22
C GLN A 60 6.45 -6.81 -1.41
N VAL A 61 6.45 -6.16 -2.56
CA VAL A 61 5.79 -6.66 -3.76
C VAL A 61 6.55 -7.87 -4.33
N LEU A 62 7.86 -7.80 -4.49
CA LEU A 62 8.66 -8.84 -5.15
C LEU A 62 8.96 -10.04 -4.25
N VAL A 63 9.26 -9.80 -2.97
CA VAL A 63 9.71 -10.87 -2.07
C VAL A 63 8.54 -11.48 -1.30
N VAL A 64 7.57 -10.68 -0.87
CA VAL A 64 6.49 -11.16 -0.01
C VAL A 64 5.23 -11.49 -0.80
N LEU A 65 4.67 -10.52 -1.54
CA LEU A 65 3.39 -10.69 -2.23
C LEU A 65 3.50 -11.61 -3.43
N PHE A 66 4.56 -11.45 -4.24
CA PHE A 66 4.78 -12.30 -5.41
C PHE A 66 5.03 -13.76 -5.01
N ALA A 67 5.89 -14.01 -4.01
CA ALA A 67 6.16 -15.37 -3.53
C ALA A 67 4.90 -16.04 -2.95
N HIS A 68 4.07 -15.28 -2.23
CA HIS A 68 2.79 -15.79 -1.72
C HIS A 68 1.80 -16.08 -2.86
N SER A 69 1.76 -15.24 -3.90
CA SER A 69 0.93 -15.46 -5.09
C SER A 69 1.34 -16.72 -5.83
N PHE A 70 2.65 -16.92 -6.04
CA PHE A 70 3.19 -18.15 -6.62
C PHE A 70 2.74 -19.39 -5.84
N LYS A 71 2.91 -19.37 -4.50
CA LYS A 71 2.48 -20.50 -3.66
C LYS A 71 0.99 -20.78 -3.79
N LYS A 72 0.15 -19.74 -3.85
CA LYS A 72 -1.30 -19.91 -4.00
C LYS A 72 -1.70 -20.50 -5.34
N PHE A 73 -1.05 -20.10 -6.43
CA PHE A 73 -1.28 -20.72 -7.73
C PHE A 73 -0.76 -22.16 -7.77
N TYR A 74 0.40 -22.43 -7.18
CA TYR A 74 0.94 -23.78 -7.07
C TYR A 74 -0.03 -24.72 -6.34
N ASP A 75 -0.46 -24.35 -5.13
CA ASP A 75 -1.42 -25.13 -4.34
C ASP A 75 -2.72 -25.38 -5.12
N ALA A 76 -3.25 -24.35 -5.80
CA ALA A 76 -4.48 -24.45 -6.59
C ALA A 76 -4.35 -25.38 -7.82
N PHE A 77 -3.21 -25.34 -8.52
CA PHE A 77 -2.98 -26.21 -9.68
C PHE A 77 -2.64 -27.64 -9.28
N THR A 78 -2.11 -27.88 -8.08
CA THR A 78 -1.88 -29.22 -7.56
C THR A 78 -3.16 -29.88 -7.02
N ASP A 79 -4.07 -29.13 -6.42
CA ASP A 79 -5.33 -29.66 -5.87
C ASP A 79 -6.29 -30.13 -6.96
N ASP A 80 -6.33 -29.43 -8.10
CA ASP A 80 -7.23 -29.73 -9.23
C ASP A 80 -6.85 -31.03 -9.98
N ASP A 81 -5.63 -31.55 -9.76
CA ASP A 81 -5.04 -32.64 -10.55
C ASP A 81 -4.56 -33.81 -9.67
N SER A 82 -5.45 -34.30 -8.79
CA SER A 82 -5.19 -35.24 -7.67
C SER A 82 -4.65 -36.66 -8.03
N GLY A 83 -4.04 -36.84 -9.20
CA GLY A 83 -3.32 -38.05 -9.59
C GLY A 83 -1.79 -37.83 -9.62
N SER A 84 -1.16 -38.00 -8.46
CA SER A 84 0.29 -37.84 -8.20
C SER A 84 1.17 -38.66 -9.15
N ASN A 85 1.90 -37.98 -10.04
CA ASN A 85 3.03 -38.51 -10.80
C ASN A 85 4.13 -37.42 -10.85
N SER A 86 5.39 -37.77 -10.57
CA SER A 86 6.49 -36.78 -10.44
C SER A 86 6.76 -35.91 -11.68
N SER A 87 6.31 -36.30 -12.88
CA SER A 87 6.40 -35.46 -14.08
C SER A 87 5.35 -34.34 -14.14
N LYS A 88 4.34 -34.36 -13.26
CA LYS A 88 3.28 -33.35 -13.19
C LYS A 88 3.60 -32.21 -12.25
N ASP A 89 4.42 -32.45 -11.23
CA ASP A 89 4.86 -31.43 -10.29
C ASP A 89 5.61 -30.29 -11.01
N ASP A 90 6.43 -30.65 -12.01
CA ASP A 90 7.13 -29.69 -12.87
C ASP A 90 6.15 -28.82 -13.68
N VAL A 91 5.06 -29.42 -14.21
CA VAL A 91 4.05 -28.70 -15.02
C VAL A 91 3.23 -27.73 -14.15
N SER A 92 2.84 -28.16 -12.94
CA SER A 92 2.13 -27.32 -11.98
C SER A 92 2.98 -26.15 -11.50
N GLN A 93 4.28 -26.38 -11.30
CA GLN A 93 5.25 -25.34 -10.95
C GLN A 93 5.40 -24.30 -12.06
N ASP A 94 5.59 -24.73 -13.31
CA ASP A 94 5.72 -23.81 -14.46
C ASP A 94 4.45 -22.98 -14.66
N SER A 95 3.28 -23.62 -14.52
CA SER A 95 1.98 -22.96 -14.63
C SER A 95 1.77 -21.91 -13.53
N ALA A 96 2.20 -22.20 -12.30
CA ALA A 96 2.12 -21.27 -11.17
C ALA A 96 3.02 -20.04 -11.38
N TRP A 97 4.25 -20.23 -11.87
CA TRP A 97 5.14 -19.11 -12.22
C TRP A 97 4.55 -18.24 -13.32
N LEU A 98 3.98 -18.86 -14.35
CA LEU A 98 3.34 -18.15 -15.46
C LEU A 98 2.13 -17.33 -14.97
N ALA A 99 1.25 -17.92 -14.17
CA ALA A 99 0.07 -17.25 -13.64
C ALA A 99 0.44 -16.08 -12.72
N ALA A 100 1.37 -16.30 -11.77
CA ALA A 100 1.85 -15.24 -10.87
C ALA A 100 2.47 -14.07 -11.64
N THR A 101 3.31 -14.37 -12.64
CA THR A 101 3.97 -13.36 -13.47
C THR A 101 2.96 -12.61 -14.35
N ALA A 102 2.00 -13.32 -14.95
CA ALA A 102 0.96 -12.71 -15.77
C ALA A 102 0.08 -11.75 -14.94
N CYS A 103 -0.32 -12.14 -13.73
CA CYS A 103 -1.05 -11.26 -12.81
C CYS A 103 -0.22 -10.05 -12.37
N PHE A 104 1.07 -10.25 -12.10
CA PHE A 104 1.99 -9.15 -11.74
C PHE A 104 2.11 -8.13 -12.88
N VAL A 105 2.36 -8.58 -14.11
CA VAL A 105 2.41 -7.71 -15.30
C VAL A 105 1.05 -7.04 -15.55
N GLY A 106 -0.05 -7.78 -15.39
CA GLY A 106 -1.40 -7.21 -15.44
C GLY A 106 -1.61 -6.08 -14.43
N GLY A 107 -1.09 -6.24 -13.21
CA GLY A 107 -1.10 -5.20 -12.18
C GLY A 107 -0.29 -3.95 -12.57
N ILE A 108 0.87 -4.12 -13.23
CA ILE A 108 1.66 -3.00 -13.75
C ILE A 108 0.87 -2.25 -14.84
N LEU A 109 0.28 -2.97 -15.79
CA LEU A 109 -0.52 -2.37 -16.86
C LEU A 109 -1.74 -1.63 -16.29
N MET A 110 -2.43 -2.23 -15.31
CA MET A 110 -3.53 -1.57 -14.60
C MET A 110 -3.06 -0.29 -13.89
N SER A 111 -1.91 -0.33 -13.21
CA SER A 111 -1.34 0.85 -12.56
C SER A 111 -1.04 1.98 -13.56
N TYR A 112 -0.53 1.63 -14.74
CA TYR A 112 -0.30 2.59 -15.82
C TYR A 112 -1.61 3.21 -16.35
N LEU A 113 -2.68 2.42 -16.45
CA LEU A 113 -4.01 2.94 -16.82
C LEU A 113 -4.56 3.91 -15.76
N VAL A 114 -4.40 3.59 -14.47
CA VAL A 114 -4.78 4.50 -13.38
C VAL A 114 -4.00 5.80 -13.47
N ASP A 115 -2.69 5.75 -13.71
CA ASP A 115 -1.86 6.94 -13.89
C ASP A 115 -2.34 7.81 -15.08
N ILE A 116 -2.67 7.19 -16.21
CA ILE A 116 -3.28 7.91 -17.35
C ILE A 116 -4.60 8.60 -16.94
N ILE A 117 -5.47 7.90 -16.21
CA ILE A 117 -6.75 8.47 -15.76
C ILE A 117 -6.51 9.65 -14.83
N VAL A 118 -5.59 9.53 -13.87
CA VAL A 118 -5.22 10.61 -12.94
C VAL A 118 -4.66 11.83 -13.69
N GLN A 119 -3.79 11.62 -14.67
CA GLN A 119 -3.24 12.69 -15.51
C GLN A 119 -4.33 13.37 -16.35
N LYS A 120 -5.29 12.60 -16.88
CA LYS A 120 -6.42 13.13 -17.66
C LYS A 120 -7.43 13.90 -16.81
N LEU A 121 -7.62 13.50 -15.55
CA LEU A 121 -8.43 14.25 -14.58
C LEU A 121 -7.72 15.52 -14.09
N THR A 122 -6.42 15.63 -14.34
CA THR A 122 -5.59 16.75 -13.88
C THR A 122 -4.78 17.41 -15.02
N PRO A 123 -5.44 17.89 -16.10
CA PRO A 123 -4.74 18.51 -17.22
C PRO A 123 -4.16 19.88 -16.81
N GLY A 124 -2.88 20.12 -17.07
CA GLY A 124 -2.27 21.46 -16.99
C GLY A 124 -1.51 21.83 -15.71
N GLN A 125 -1.19 20.89 -14.83
CA GLN A 125 -0.30 21.12 -13.67
C GLN A 125 1.19 21.06 -14.09
N ASN A 126 1.65 21.99 -14.92
CA ASN A 126 3.07 22.05 -15.32
C ASN A 126 3.95 22.44 -14.12
N MET A 127 4.99 21.65 -13.85
CA MET A 127 5.98 21.91 -12.78
C MET A 127 6.75 23.24 -12.92
N ASN A 128 6.57 24.01 -14.00
CA ASN A 128 7.29 25.25 -14.29
C ASN A 128 6.55 26.55 -13.91
N ASP A 129 5.24 26.53 -13.64
CA ASP A 129 4.49 27.72 -13.13
C ASP A 129 4.53 27.82 -11.59
N THR A 130 5.36 26.99 -10.96
CA THR A 130 5.44 26.65 -9.53
C THR A 130 6.05 27.72 -8.63
N ALA A 131 6.53 28.85 -9.18
CA ALA A 131 7.12 29.90 -8.37
C ALA A 131 6.09 30.85 -7.72
N GLN A 132 4.80 30.78 -8.09
CA GLN A 132 3.82 31.77 -7.62
C GLN A 132 2.36 31.29 -7.46
N GLY A 133 2.07 29.99 -7.68
CA GLY A 133 0.72 29.43 -7.62
C GLY A 133 0.40 28.59 -6.37
N ASP A 134 -0.88 28.60 -5.98
CA ASP A 134 -1.47 27.92 -4.81
C ASP A 134 -1.07 26.42 -4.76
N ALA A 135 -0.29 25.98 -3.76
CA ALA A 135 0.19 24.59 -3.66
C ALA A 135 -0.87 23.59 -3.13
N ALA A 136 -2.05 24.09 -2.74
CA ALA A 136 -3.14 23.30 -2.18
C ALA A 136 -3.70 22.21 -3.13
N PRO A 137 -3.89 22.47 -4.44
CA PRO A 137 -4.39 21.47 -5.38
C PRO A 137 -3.49 20.23 -5.48
N TYR A 138 -2.17 20.40 -5.39
CA TYR A 138 -1.23 19.27 -5.42
C TYR A 138 -1.39 18.33 -4.23
N GLY A 139 -1.55 18.89 -3.02
CA GLY A 139 -1.75 18.08 -1.82
C GLY A 139 -3.11 17.37 -1.81
N VAL A 140 -4.17 18.05 -2.27
CA VAL A 140 -5.50 17.45 -2.43
C VAL A 140 -5.47 16.32 -3.45
N LEU A 141 -4.83 16.53 -4.60
CA LEU A 141 -4.71 15.52 -5.64
C LEU A 141 -3.88 14.33 -5.16
N SER A 142 -2.77 14.59 -4.46
CA SER A 142 -1.96 13.55 -3.83
C SER A 142 -2.81 12.72 -2.87
N ALA A 143 -3.65 13.34 -2.03
CA ALA A 143 -4.54 12.63 -1.13
C ALA A 143 -5.53 11.70 -1.86
N VAL A 144 -6.08 12.15 -3.00
CA VAL A 144 -7.01 11.34 -3.81
C VAL A 144 -6.29 10.18 -4.48
N ALA A 145 -5.15 10.43 -5.12
CA ALA A 145 -4.35 9.41 -5.79
C ALA A 145 -3.85 8.35 -4.81
N VAL A 146 -3.30 8.79 -3.67
CA VAL A 146 -2.88 7.91 -2.57
C VAL A 146 -4.07 7.17 -1.98
N GLY A 147 -5.24 7.81 -1.90
CA GLY A 147 -6.48 7.15 -1.49
C GLY A 147 -6.83 5.93 -2.35
N ILE A 148 -6.74 6.05 -3.68
CA ILE A 148 -6.98 4.93 -4.59
C ILE A 148 -5.90 3.85 -4.41
N HIS A 149 -4.63 4.23 -4.24
CA HIS A 149 -3.52 3.31 -4.05
C HIS A 149 -3.60 2.51 -2.74
N ASN A 150 -4.17 3.10 -1.68
CA ASN A 150 -4.26 2.46 -0.37
C ASN A 150 -5.31 1.34 -0.28
N VAL A 151 -6.25 1.26 -1.23
CA VAL A 151 -7.22 0.16 -1.26
C VAL A 151 -6.52 -1.20 -1.46
N PRO A 152 -5.66 -1.40 -2.50
CA PRO A 152 -4.83 -2.59 -2.63
C PRO A 152 -3.97 -2.91 -1.40
N ALA A 153 -3.39 -1.90 -0.75
CA ALA A 153 -2.59 -2.10 0.47
C ALA A 153 -3.42 -2.69 1.62
N GLY A 154 -4.67 -2.25 1.75
CA GLY A 154 -5.64 -2.79 2.71
C GLY A 154 -5.96 -4.26 2.46
N ILE A 155 -6.23 -4.61 1.20
CA ILE A 155 -6.47 -6.00 0.78
C ILE A 155 -5.25 -6.87 1.10
N ALA A 156 -4.06 -6.43 0.69
CA ALA A 156 -2.82 -7.18 0.89
C ALA A 156 -2.52 -7.41 2.37
N THR A 157 -2.62 -6.35 3.20
CA THR A 157 -2.37 -6.43 4.65
C THR A 157 -3.34 -7.39 5.32
N PHE A 158 -4.63 -7.32 4.96
CA PHE A 158 -5.65 -8.22 5.50
C PHE A 158 -5.40 -9.67 5.11
N VAL A 159 -5.23 -9.95 3.82
CA VAL A 159 -5.02 -11.32 3.32
C VAL A 159 -3.77 -11.95 3.95
N ALA A 160 -2.65 -11.23 3.98
CA ALA A 160 -1.42 -11.76 4.59
C ALA A 160 -1.58 -12.02 6.09
N SER A 161 -2.21 -11.09 6.80
CA SER A 161 -2.43 -11.18 8.26
C SER A 161 -3.47 -12.23 8.64
N SER A 162 -4.37 -12.60 7.73
CA SER A 162 -5.36 -13.66 7.96
C SER A 162 -4.77 -15.08 7.86
N LYS A 163 -3.67 -15.25 7.11
CA LYS A 163 -3.07 -16.57 6.84
C LYS A 163 -1.88 -16.86 7.75
N HIS A 164 -1.00 -15.89 7.94
CA HIS A 164 0.23 -16.08 8.71
C HIS A 164 0.57 -14.82 9.51
N ALA A 165 0.52 -14.90 10.84
CA ALA A 165 0.72 -13.74 11.73
C ALA A 165 2.08 -13.04 11.50
N TRP A 166 3.16 -13.78 11.27
CA TRP A 166 4.49 -13.20 11.01
C TRP A 166 4.58 -12.46 9.68
N ILE A 167 4.06 -13.05 8.60
CA ILE A 167 4.05 -12.43 7.27
C ILE A 167 3.15 -11.18 7.28
N GLY A 168 1.98 -11.29 7.92
CA GLY A 168 1.07 -10.17 8.13
C GLY A 168 1.70 -9.03 8.91
N LEU A 169 2.39 -9.32 10.02
CA LEU A 169 3.10 -8.32 10.82
C LEU A 169 4.21 -7.63 10.02
N SER A 170 5.05 -8.40 9.31
CA SER A 170 6.12 -7.85 8.47
C SER A 170 5.56 -6.94 7.38
N LEU A 171 4.48 -7.37 6.69
CA LEU A 171 3.80 -6.59 5.66
C LEU A 171 3.17 -5.32 6.24
N ALA A 172 2.50 -5.43 7.38
CA ALA A 172 1.86 -4.30 8.05
C ALA A 172 2.87 -3.24 8.49
N ILE A 173 4.04 -3.64 8.99
CA ILE A 173 5.13 -2.71 9.33
C ILE A 173 5.67 -2.02 8.08
N GLY A 174 5.90 -2.78 7.00
CA GLY A 174 6.37 -2.20 5.72
C GLY A 174 5.39 -1.16 5.17
N ILE A 175 4.10 -1.50 5.14
CA ILE A 175 3.04 -0.57 4.70
C ILE A 175 2.92 0.62 5.66
N ALA A 176 2.99 0.42 6.97
CA ALA A 176 2.96 1.53 7.93
C ALA A 176 4.09 2.55 7.67
N LEU A 177 5.31 2.08 7.37
CA LEU A 177 6.44 2.94 7.03
C LEU A 177 6.21 3.71 5.73
N HIS A 178 5.65 3.06 4.72
CA HIS A 178 5.29 3.72 3.45
C HIS A 178 4.24 4.81 3.68
N ASN A 179 3.15 4.44 4.34
CA ASN A 179 2.03 5.31 4.68
C ASN A 179 2.45 6.54 5.49
N PHE A 180 3.40 6.38 6.41
CA PHE A 180 3.97 7.51 7.15
C PHE A 180 4.59 8.55 6.22
N VAL A 181 5.36 8.12 5.21
CA VAL A 181 5.96 9.02 4.21
C VAL A 181 4.90 9.69 3.34
N GLU A 182 3.87 8.95 2.94
CA GLU A 182 2.73 9.51 2.18
C GLU A 182 1.96 10.57 2.98
N GLY A 183 1.76 10.33 4.28
CA GLY A 183 1.13 11.29 5.19
C GLY A 183 1.84 12.64 5.17
N ILE A 184 3.16 12.63 5.23
CA ILE A 184 4.00 13.84 5.10
C ILE A 184 3.80 14.49 3.73
N ALA A 185 3.83 13.70 2.65
CA ALA A 185 3.72 14.18 1.27
C ALA A 185 2.35 14.83 0.97
N ILE A 186 1.28 14.36 1.62
CA ILE A 186 -0.07 14.92 1.50
C ILE A 186 -0.22 16.19 2.34
N ALA A 187 0.13 16.12 3.62
CA ALA A 187 -0.21 17.15 4.59
C ALA A 187 0.58 18.46 4.36
N THR A 188 1.86 18.34 3.99
CA THR A 188 2.75 19.49 3.90
C THR A 188 2.40 20.50 2.79
N PRO A 189 2.16 20.13 1.52
CA PRO A 189 1.78 21.09 0.49
C PRO A 189 0.45 21.80 0.79
N ILE A 190 -0.51 21.10 1.43
CA ILE A 190 -1.78 21.69 1.86
C ILE A 190 -1.56 22.71 2.98
N TYR A 191 -0.71 22.36 3.95
CA TYR A 191 -0.34 23.28 5.02
C TYR A 191 0.37 24.53 4.50
N PHE A 192 1.35 24.38 3.60
CA PHE A 192 2.07 25.53 3.04
C PHE A 192 1.19 26.44 2.18
N ALA A 193 0.16 25.91 1.53
CA ALA A 193 -0.78 26.72 0.76
C ALA A 193 -1.87 27.38 1.62
N THR A 194 -2.42 26.64 2.58
CA THR A 194 -3.62 27.10 3.32
C THR A 194 -3.31 27.70 4.70
N GLY A 195 -2.11 27.47 5.23
CA GLY A 195 -1.73 27.80 6.62
C GLY A 195 -2.47 27.00 7.70
N SER A 196 -3.37 26.08 7.33
CA SER A 196 -4.22 25.35 8.27
C SER A 196 -3.73 23.92 8.48
N THR A 197 -3.29 23.62 9.70
CA THR A 197 -2.91 22.25 10.10
C THR A 197 -4.11 21.30 10.08
N CYS A 198 -5.29 21.78 10.44
CA CYS A 198 -6.52 20.99 10.40
C CYS A 198 -6.87 20.55 8.97
N ARG A 199 -6.79 21.46 7.99
CA ARG A 199 -7.04 21.11 6.59
C ARG A 199 -6.01 20.11 6.08
N GLY A 200 -4.73 20.32 6.35
CA GLY A 200 -3.67 19.37 5.96
C GLY A 200 -3.92 17.96 6.51
N LEU A 201 -4.24 17.85 7.80
CA LEU A 201 -4.48 16.55 8.43
C LEU A 201 -5.77 15.87 7.94
N GLN A 202 -6.84 16.63 7.68
CA GLN A 202 -8.12 16.09 7.18
C GLN A 202 -7.93 15.29 5.88
N TRP A 203 -7.06 15.75 4.99
CA TRP A 203 -6.79 15.05 3.74
C TRP A 203 -6.03 13.72 3.92
N CYS A 204 -5.30 13.53 5.03
CA CYS A 204 -4.66 12.26 5.37
C CYS A 204 -5.67 11.18 5.79
N PHE A 205 -6.89 11.54 6.19
CA PHE A 205 -7.92 10.55 6.53
C PHE A 205 -8.43 9.82 5.31
N LEU A 206 -8.44 10.45 4.12
CA LEU A 206 -8.95 9.84 2.91
C LEU A 206 -8.20 8.53 2.57
N PRO A 207 -6.85 8.51 2.51
CA PRO A 207 -6.13 7.25 2.32
C PRO A 207 -6.21 6.25 3.47
N ALA A 208 -6.27 6.74 4.72
CA ALA A 208 -6.42 5.84 5.87
C ALA A 208 -7.75 5.07 5.80
N VAL A 209 -8.84 5.77 5.48
CA VAL A 209 -10.16 5.16 5.28
C VAL A 209 -10.15 4.22 4.08
N ALA A 210 -9.51 4.59 2.98
CA ALA A 210 -9.42 3.74 1.79
C ALA A 210 -8.72 2.40 2.09
N GLN A 211 -7.68 2.41 2.92
CA GLN A 211 -7.03 1.18 3.37
C GLN A 211 -7.92 0.30 4.26
N HIS A 212 -8.72 0.90 5.14
CA HIS A 212 -9.73 0.15 5.89
C HIS A 212 -10.77 -0.48 4.97
N ILE A 213 -11.24 0.26 3.97
CA ILE A 213 -12.16 -0.26 2.95
C ILE A 213 -11.53 -1.45 2.21
N GLY A 214 -10.26 -1.37 1.83
CA GLY A 214 -9.53 -2.50 1.23
C GLY A 214 -9.52 -3.74 2.12
N GLY A 215 -9.25 -3.57 3.42
CA GLY A 215 -9.30 -4.67 4.38
C GLY A 215 -10.69 -5.28 4.54
N LEU A 216 -11.75 -4.46 4.48
CA LEU A 216 -13.13 -4.94 4.51
C LEU A 216 -13.52 -5.70 3.24
N ILE A 217 -13.05 -5.25 2.08
CA ILE A 217 -13.26 -5.96 0.80
C ILE A 217 -12.61 -7.34 0.85
N ALA A 218 -11.42 -7.46 1.44
CA ALA A 218 -10.73 -8.74 1.57
C ALA A 218 -11.36 -9.69 2.61
N PHE A 219 -12.14 -9.14 3.54
CA PHE A 219 -12.88 -9.92 4.54
C PHE A 219 -14.19 -10.49 4.00
N ALA A 220 -14.89 -9.72 3.16
CA ALA A 220 -16.20 -10.05 2.60
C ALA A 220 -16.13 -11.18 1.56
#